data_AF-A0A0R2T555-F1
#
_entry.id   AF-A0A0R2T555-F1
#
_cell.length_a   1.000
_cell.length_b   1.000
_cell.length_c   1.000
_cell.angle_alpha   90.00
_cell.angle_beta   90.00
_cell.angle_gamma   90.00
#
_symmetry.space_group_name_H-M   'P 1'
#
loop_
_entity.id
_entity.type
_entity.pdbx_description
1 polymer ?
#
loop_
_entity_poly.entity_id
_entity_poly.type
_entity_poly.pdbx_seq_one_letter_code
_entity_poly.pdbx_strand_id
1 'polypeptide(L)'
;MNKTFNTPKNTTLFILLFVLSVPFIQCSSQSQLPLIVGANRTETYLPYLKGKNIAVVANPTSVIFKNSGHSQGHTHIVDSLLTLGVNIVKVFSPEHGFRGNIDAGEKVADGVDATTGIPIISLYGNQRKPSPESLQNIDLVLFDIQDVGVRFYTYIATLQLVMQACGDAGIPLFVLDRPNPNGHYVDGPTMEKAHQSFLGMTPIPLVYGMTIGEYSSMVNTEEGWLGTDKHPALSVVGLKNYNRDVSYSLPIRPSPNLPNDQSIALYPSLGLFEGTTINAGRGTEAQFTRYGAPELSNKMSFSYTPEPNFGAKYPKHSGEICFGEDLAEINPPNSVDLNWLVKAYANSSKKAQFFLTSGFTKHAGNDRLQKQIEAGLSVAEIRKSWQKDLDAFKAIRAKYLRY
;
A
#
# COMPACT_ATOMS: atom_id res chain seq x y z
N MET A 1 82.33 11.48 31.41
CA MET A 1 81.66 11.04 32.66
C MET A 1 80.26 11.63 32.71
N ASN A 2 79.26 10.74 32.77
CA ASN A 2 77.94 10.87 33.41
C ASN A 2 77.18 12.21 33.40
N LYS A 3 76.06 12.16 32.66
CA LYS A 3 74.66 12.26 33.13
C LYS A 3 74.13 13.56 33.77
N THR A 4 72.92 13.88 33.23
CA THR A 4 71.65 14.27 33.88
C THR A 4 71.20 15.74 33.95
N PHE A 5 70.11 15.97 33.19
CA PHE A 5 68.79 16.56 33.51
C PHE A 5 68.52 18.08 33.64
N ASN A 6 67.63 18.51 32.72
CA ASN A 6 66.40 19.32 32.84
C ASN A 6 66.41 20.83 33.19
N THR A 7 66.03 21.61 32.15
CA THR A 7 65.04 22.72 32.03
C THR A 7 65.07 23.90 33.03
N PRO A 8 64.84 25.14 32.54
CA PRO A 8 63.47 25.66 32.51
C PRO A 8 63.08 26.61 31.35
N LYS A 9 61.76 26.59 31.08
CA LYS A 9 60.83 27.65 30.64
C LYS A 9 61.38 28.95 30.04
N ASN A 10 60.91 29.30 28.84
CA ASN A 10 60.20 30.57 28.58
C ASN A 10 59.50 30.53 27.22
N THR A 11 58.17 30.55 27.26
CA THR A 11 57.28 30.56 26.09
C THR A 11 56.74 31.96 25.93
N THR A 12 57.20 32.70 24.92
CA THR A 12 56.68 34.02 24.57
C THR A 12 56.18 34.01 23.12
N LEU A 13 54.85 33.93 23.02
CA LEU A 13 53.98 34.72 22.14
C LEU A 13 54.45 35.00 20.69
N PHE A 14 54.02 34.14 19.76
CA PHE A 14 53.82 34.52 18.35
C PHE A 14 52.33 34.41 18.03
N ILE A 15 51.64 35.55 18.04
CA ILE A 15 50.26 35.66 17.54
C ILE A 15 50.36 35.70 16.01
N LEU A 16 50.12 34.56 15.36
CA LEU A 16 49.88 34.48 13.93
C LEU A 16 48.36 34.39 13.73
N LEU A 17 47.75 35.48 13.24
CA LEU A 17 46.39 35.48 12.72
C LEU A 17 46.34 34.55 11.48
N PHE A 18 45.97 33.29 11.68
CA PHE A 18 45.37 32.47 10.63
C PHE A 18 43.85 32.55 10.81
N VAL A 19 43.24 33.51 10.13
CA VAL A 19 41.79 33.50 9.88
C VAL A 19 41.53 32.28 9.01
N LEU A 20 41.13 31.17 9.64
CA LEU A 20 40.57 30.01 8.97
C LEU A 20 39.27 30.45 8.29
N SER A 21 39.35 30.80 7.01
CA SER A 21 38.20 30.84 6.12
C SER A 21 37.71 29.42 5.92
N VAL A 22 36.95 28.90 6.88
CA VAL A 22 36.13 27.71 6.69
C VAL A 22 35.07 28.11 5.66
N PRO A 23 35.02 27.50 4.46
CA PRO A 23 33.88 27.69 3.61
C PRO A 23 32.68 27.12 4.37
N PHE A 24 31.80 28.00 4.83
CA PHE A 24 30.45 27.61 5.19
C PHE A 24 29.84 26.99 3.94
N ILE A 25 29.89 25.67 3.85
CA ILE A 25 28.99 24.92 2.99
C ILE A 25 27.62 25.17 3.61
N GLN A 26 26.98 26.25 3.18
CA GLN A 26 25.55 26.41 3.34
C GLN A 26 24.95 25.20 2.64
N CYS A 27 24.55 24.22 3.44
CA CYS A 27 23.64 23.18 3.00
C CYS A 27 22.35 23.91 2.64
N SER A 28 22.25 24.36 1.39
CA SER A 28 20.99 24.80 0.82
C SER A 28 20.09 23.57 0.90
N SER A 29 19.12 23.60 1.82
CA SER A 29 17.95 22.74 1.72
C SER A 29 17.37 22.99 0.33
N GLN A 30 17.70 22.10 -0.60
CA GLN A 30 17.16 22.14 -1.94
C GLN A 30 15.66 21.96 -1.73
N SER A 31 14.87 23.02 -1.94
CA SER A 31 13.42 22.88 -1.79
C SER A 31 12.99 21.83 -2.80
N GLN A 32 12.61 20.67 -2.29
CA GLN A 32 12.20 19.59 -3.14
C GLN A 32 10.96 20.06 -3.88
N LEU A 33 11.02 20.06 -5.22
CA LEU A 33 9.87 20.41 -6.04
C LEU A 33 8.69 19.55 -5.59
N PRO A 34 7.50 20.13 -5.44
CA PRO A 34 6.40 19.39 -4.85
C PRO A 34 5.97 18.25 -5.78
N LEU A 35 5.63 17.11 -5.18
CA LEU A 35 5.13 15.93 -5.87
C LEU A 35 3.90 16.27 -6.73
N ILE A 36 3.83 15.70 -7.93
CA ILE A 36 2.64 15.79 -8.78
C ILE A 36 2.20 14.38 -9.17
N VAL A 37 1.00 13.99 -8.75
CA VAL A 37 0.39 12.69 -9.04
C VAL A 37 -0.08 12.59 -10.50
N GLY A 38 -0.28 11.37 -11.02
CA GLY A 38 -0.72 11.15 -12.40
C GLY A 38 -2.02 11.88 -12.73
N ALA A 39 -2.99 11.88 -11.82
CA ALA A 39 -4.26 12.58 -11.96
C ALA A 39 -4.12 14.10 -12.13
N ASN A 40 -3.06 14.72 -11.61
CA ASN A 40 -2.81 16.15 -11.76
C ASN A 40 -2.17 16.52 -13.11
N ARG A 41 -1.70 15.53 -13.90
CA ARG A 41 -1.03 15.76 -15.19
C ARG A 41 -2.02 15.73 -16.36
N THR A 42 -3.10 16.50 -16.24
CA THR A 42 -4.22 16.49 -17.20
C THR A 42 -3.77 16.73 -18.64
N GLU A 43 -2.72 17.52 -18.86
CA GLU A 43 -2.14 17.79 -20.18
C GLU A 43 -1.65 16.52 -20.91
N THR A 44 -1.30 15.47 -20.15
CA THR A 44 -0.73 14.24 -20.71
C THR A 44 -1.76 13.24 -21.19
N TYR A 45 -2.99 13.29 -20.66
CA TYR A 45 -4.00 12.28 -20.95
C TYR A 45 -5.32 12.85 -21.48
N LEU A 46 -5.67 14.10 -21.15
CA LEU A 46 -6.93 14.71 -21.58
C LEU A 46 -7.12 14.74 -23.12
N PRO A 47 -6.08 14.98 -23.95
CA PRO A 47 -6.23 14.91 -25.41
C PRO A 47 -6.73 13.55 -25.92
N TYR A 48 -6.38 12.46 -25.22
CA TYR A 48 -6.79 11.10 -25.58
C TYR A 48 -8.23 10.78 -25.15
N LEU A 49 -8.83 11.56 -24.25
CA LEU A 49 -10.18 11.36 -23.73
C LEU A 49 -11.26 12.07 -24.57
N LYS A 50 -10.88 13.09 -25.35
CA LYS A 50 -11.84 13.93 -26.08
C LYS A 50 -12.60 13.14 -27.15
N GLY A 51 -13.92 13.32 -27.19
CA GLY A 51 -14.80 12.67 -28.17
C GLY A 51 -14.92 11.16 -28.02
N LYS A 52 -14.49 10.60 -26.87
CA LYS A 52 -14.57 9.17 -26.55
C LYS A 52 -15.51 8.92 -25.39
N ASN A 53 -16.08 7.72 -25.35
CA ASN A 53 -16.82 7.20 -24.23
C ASN A 53 -15.85 6.61 -23.19
N ILE A 54 -15.70 7.30 -22.06
CA ILE A 54 -14.73 6.95 -21.03
C ILE A 54 -15.42 6.22 -19.89
N ALA A 55 -14.78 5.16 -19.40
CA ALA A 55 -15.08 4.62 -18.08
C ALA A 55 -13.95 4.87 -17.11
N VAL A 56 -14.29 5.10 -15.84
CA VAL A 56 -13.30 5.39 -14.79
C VAL A 56 -13.41 4.35 -13.69
N VAL A 57 -12.29 3.71 -13.36
CA VAL A 57 -12.14 2.88 -12.15
C VAL A 57 -11.67 3.79 -11.03
N ALA A 58 -12.55 4.05 -10.06
CA ALA A 58 -12.32 5.07 -9.04
C ALA A 58 -12.98 4.73 -7.69
N ASN A 59 -12.44 5.35 -6.64
CA ASN A 59 -12.91 5.33 -5.27
C ASN A 59 -12.70 6.75 -4.65
N PRO A 60 -12.90 6.95 -3.33
CA PRO A 60 -12.77 8.29 -2.73
C PRO A 60 -11.39 8.93 -2.87
N THR A 61 -10.34 8.14 -3.10
CA THR A 61 -8.96 8.61 -3.25
C THR A 61 -8.67 9.15 -4.66
N SER A 62 -9.57 8.92 -5.61
CA SER A 62 -9.47 9.28 -7.02
C SER A 62 -9.71 10.77 -7.24
N VAL A 63 -8.74 11.58 -6.83
CA VAL A 63 -8.86 13.04 -6.81
C VAL A 63 -7.74 13.74 -7.57
N ILE A 64 -8.07 14.92 -8.11
CA ILE A 64 -7.13 15.93 -8.60
C ILE A 64 -6.96 16.97 -7.49
N PHE A 65 -5.72 17.20 -7.08
CA PHE A 65 -5.42 18.17 -6.03
C PHE A 65 -5.34 19.58 -6.60
N LYS A 66 -5.85 20.58 -5.87
CA LYS A 66 -5.83 21.99 -6.33
C LYS A 66 -4.43 22.62 -6.26
N ASN A 67 -3.55 22.07 -5.43
CA ASN A 67 -2.15 22.43 -5.37
C ASN A 67 -1.28 21.19 -5.08
N SER A 68 0.01 21.33 -5.34
CA SER A 68 0.99 20.25 -5.24
C SER A 68 1.31 19.81 -3.80
N GLY A 69 0.90 20.59 -2.81
CA GLY A 69 1.06 20.28 -1.38
C GLY A 69 -0.16 19.61 -0.75
N HIS A 70 -1.19 19.26 -1.55
CA HIS A 70 -2.43 18.62 -1.11
C HIS A 70 -3.23 19.40 -0.04
N SER A 71 -2.87 20.65 0.24
CA SER A 71 -3.36 21.45 1.37
C SER A 71 -4.53 22.37 1.02
N GLN A 72 -4.76 22.65 -0.26
CA GLN A 72 -5.86 23.51 -0.74
C GLN A 72 -7.12 22.70 -1.12
N GLY A 73 -7.18 21.44 -0.68
CA GLY A 73 -8.24 20.51 -1.00
C GLY A 73 -8.11 19.89 -2.41
N HIS A 74 -9.15 19.17 -2.79
CA HIS A 74 -9.17 18.33 -3.99
C HIS A 74 -10.56 18.30 -4.60
N THR A 75 -10.63 17.87 -5.86
CA THR A 75 -11.88 17.55 -6.56
C THR A 75 -11.79 16.12 -7.06
N HIS A 76 -12.86 15.35 -6.93
CA HIS A 76 -12.88 13.99 -7.46
C HIS A 76 -12.64 14.01 -8.99
N ILE A 77 -11.92 13.01 -9.50
CA ILE A 77 -11.46 13.00 -10.89
C ILE A 77 -12.62 13.00 -11.88
N VAL A 78 -13.68 12.24 -11.59
CA VAL A 78 -14.91 12.20 -12.41
C VAL A 78 -15.54 13.59 -12.54
N ASP A 79 -15.68 14.33 -11.45
CA ASP A 79 -16.29 15.67 -11.46
C ASP A 79 -15.41 16.66 -12.25
N SER A 80 -14.10 16.52 -12.13
CA SER A 80 -13.12 17.34 -12.85
C SER A 80 -13.16 17.07 -14.35
N LEU A 81 -13.20 15.80 -14.76
CA LEU A 81 -13.25 15.39 -16.17
C LEU A 81 -14.57 15.76 -16.84
N LEU A 82 -15.70 15.64 -16.14
CA LEU A 82 -16.99 16.14 -16.62
C LEU A 82 -16.97 17.64 -16.88
N THR A 83 -16.40 18.42 -15.94
CA THR A 83 -16.24 19.87 -16.09
C THR A 83 -15.36 20.22 -17.30
N LEU A 84 -14.40 19.36 -17.63
CA LEU A 84 -13.51 19.50 -18.79
C LEU A 84 -14.12 18.97 -20.11
N GLY A 85 -15.41 18.58 -20.10
CA GLY A 85 -16.13 18.12 -21.28
C GLY A 85 -15.81 16.69 -21.72
N VAL A 86 -15.26 15.85 -20.83
CA VAL A 86 -15.05 14.43 -21.10
C VAL A 86 -16.38 13.69 -20.95
N ASN A 87 -16.71 12.85 -21.94
CA ASN A 87 -17.90 12.00 -21.87
C ASN A 87 -17.62 10.75 -21.02
N ILE A 88 -17.94 10.81 -19.73
CA ILE A 88 -17.86 9.65 -18.84
C ILE A 88 -19.20 8.93 -18.86
N VAL A 89 -19.18 7.70 -19.38
CA VAL A 89 -20.41 6.88 -19.54
C VAL A 89 -20.61 5.90 -18.39
N LYS A 90 -19.57 5.64 -17.59
CA LYS A 90 -19.59 4.61 -16.54
C LYS A 90 -18.48 4.80 -15.51
N VAL A 91 -18.76 4.43 -14.27
CA VAL A 91 -17.77 4.29 -13.20
C VAL A 91 -17.75 2.85 -12.74
N PHE A 92 -16.55 2.29 -12.58
CA PHE A 92 -16.33 1.02 -11.89
C PHE A 92 -15.77 1.31 -10.51
N SER A 93 -16.39 0.75 -9.48
CA SER A 93 -15.98 1.01 -8.08
C SER A 93 -15.56 -0.27 -7.37
N PRO A 94 -14.35 -0.33 -6.78
CA PRO A 94 -13.88 -1.50 -6.05
C PRO A 94 -14.51 -1.57 -4.65
N GLU A 95 -13.80 -2.18 -3.69
CA GLU A 95 -14.19 -2.15 -2.27
C GLU A 95 -14.29 -0.71 -1.72
N HIS A 96 -15.14 -0.53 -0.70
CA HIS A 96 -15.47 0.73 -0.02
C HIS A 96 -16.24 1.78 -0.86
N GLY A 97 -16.59 1.44 -2.11
CA GLY A 97 -17.45 2.24 -2.97
C GLY A 97 -16.78 3.47 -3.56
N PHE A 98 -17.59 4.30 -4.22
CA PHE A 98 -17.13 5.41 -5.07
C PHE A 98 -16.93 6.71 -4.29
N ARG A 99 -17.92 7.09 -3.48
CA ARG A 99 -17.91 8.34 -2.68
C ARG A 99 -17.60 8.12 -1.18
N GLY A 100 -17.28 6.89 -0.77
CA GLY A 100 -16.70 6.59 0.56
C GLY A 100 -17.69 6.36 1.68
N ASN A 101 -18.96 6.14 1.34
CA ASN A 101 -20.05 5.93 2.31
C ASN A 101 -20.29 4.44 2.63
N ILE A 102 -19.37 3.53 2.29
CA ILE A 102 -19.57 2.07 2.42
C ILE A 102 -18.46 1.45 3.29
N ASP A 103 -18.86 0.68 4.31
CA ASP A 103 -17.99 0.01 5.26
C ASP A 103 -17.11 -1.11 4.64
N ALA A 104 -16.08 -1.55 5.38
CA ALA A 104 -15.23 -2.66 4.98
C ALA A 104 -15.98 -4.00 5.01
N GLY A 105 -15.85 -4.78 3.94
CA GLY A 105 -16.49 -6.10 3.83
C GLY A 105 -17.95 -6.08 3.37
N GLU A 106 -18.60 -4.91 3.33
CA GLU A 106 -19.99 -4.77 2.88
C GLU A 106 -20.12 -4.88 1.35
N LYS A 107 -21.31 -5.30 0.90
CA LYS A 107 -21.60 -5.37 -0.54
C LYS A 107 -21.70 -3.94 -1.10
N VAL A 108 -20.75 -3.57 -1.95
CA VAL A 108 -20.93 -2.45 -2.87
C VAL A 108 -21.88 -2.93 -3.97
N ALA A 109 -23.05 -2.31 -4.08
CA ALA A 109 -24.03 -2.62 -5.13
C ALA A 109 -23.86 -1.69 -6.32
N ASP A 110 -24.32 -2.13 -7.49
CA ASP A 110 -24.49 -1.25 -8.64
C ASP A 110 -25.46 -0.12 -8.28
N GLY A 111 -25.28 1.03 -8.93
CA GLY A 111 -26.09 2.21 -8.64
C GLY A 111 -25.87 3.33 -9.63
N VAL A 112 -26.28 4.53 -9.21
CA VAL A 112 -26.10 5.76 -9.98
C VAL A 112 -25.51 6.80 -9.04
N ASP A 113 -24.47 7.50 -9.48
CA ASP A 113 -23.92 8.62 -8.73
C ASP A 113 -24.96 9.74 -8.68
N ALA A 114 -25.51 10.04 -7.50
CA ALA A 114 -26.58 11.02 -7.35
C ALA A 114 -26.18 12.44 -7.79
N THR A 115 -24.87 12.75 -7.76
CA THR A 115 -24.35 14.05 -8.18
C THR A 115 -24.25 14.18 -9.69
N THR A 116 -23.81 13.14 -10.40
CA THR A 116 -23.49 13.22 -11.84
C THR A 116 -24.47 12.47 -12.74
N GLY A 117 -25.30 11.59 -12.18
CA GLY A 117 -26.18 10.70 -12.94
C GLY A 117 -25.46 9.53 -13.63
N ILE A 118 -24.16 9.37 -13.41
CA ILE A 118 -23.36 8.32 -14.06
C ILE A 118 -23.64 6.95 -13.43
N PRO A 119 -23.84 5.89 -14.22
CA PRO A 119 -23.93 4.52 -13.72
C PRO A 119 -22.65 4.09 -13.00
N ILE A 120 -22.80 3.51 -11.81
CA ILE A 120 -21.75 2.90 -11.01
C ILE A 120 -21.92 1.38 -11.06
N ILE A 121 -20.86 0.66 -11.44
CA ILE A 121 -20.79 -0.80 -11.39
C ILE A 121 -19.81 -1.22 -10.31
N SER A 122 -20.25 -2.10 -9.43
CA SER A 122 -19.42 -2.66 -8.38
C SER A 122 -18.43 -3.69 -8.94
N LEU A 123 -17.16 -3.56 -8.56
CA LEU A 123 -16.10 -4.54 -8.75
C LEU A 123 -15.77 -5.28 -7.45
N TYR A 124 -16.79 -5.57 -6.63
CA TYR A 124 -16.66 -6.26 -5.35
C TYR A 124 -17.56 -7.50 -5.24
N GLY A 125 -17.28 -8.36 -4.26
CA GLY A 125 -18.03 -9.59 -4.03
C GLY A 125 -17.86 -10.60 -5.16
N ASN A 126 -18.97 -10.98 -5.80
CA ASN A 126 -18.99 -12.01 -6.85
C ASN A 126 -18.60 -11.46 -8.24
N GLN A 127 -18.55 -10.13 -8.39
CA GLN A 127 -18.22 -9.47 -9.65
C GLN A 127 -17.02 -8.56 -9.41
N ARG A 128 -15.80 -9.10 -9.55
CA ARG A 128 -14.55 -8.35 -9.35
C ARG A 128 -13.86 -7.93 -10.65
N LYS A 129 -14.26 -8.55 -11.76
CA LYS A 129 -13.79 -8.28 -13.12
C LYS A 129 -14.93 -7.60 -13.89
N PRO A 130 -14.69 -6.49 -14.62
CA PRO A 130 -15.69 -5.95 -15.55
C PRO A 130 -16.19 -7.05 -16.50
N SER A 131 -17.51 -7.18 -16.64
CA SER A 131 -18.11 -8.12 -17.58
C SER A 131 -18.05 -7.57 -19.02
N PRO A 132 -18.11 -8.43 -20.06
CA PRO A 132 -18.20 -7.97 -21.45
C PRO A 132 -19.35 -6.99 -21.69
N GLU A 133 -20.52 -7.22 -21.07
CA GLU A 133 -21.69 -6.36 -21.16
C GLU A 133 -21.42 -4.99 -20.52
N SER A 134 -20.76 -5.00 -19.35
CA SER A 134 -20.38 -3.78 -18.66
C SER A 134 -19.36 -2.95 -19.44
N LEU A 135 -18.62 -3.56 -20.38
CA LEU A 135 -17.62 -2.90 -21.22
C LEU A 135 -18.16 -2.37 -22.56
N GLN A 136 -19.42 -2.64 -22.89
CA GLN A 136 -20.01 -2.14 -24.14
C GLN A 136 -20.02 -0.61 -24.21
N ASN A 137 -19.76 -0.10 -25.42
CA ASN A 137 -19.72 1.34 -25.74
C ASN A 137 -18.67 2.14 -24.94
N ILE A 138 -17.58 1.50 -24.49
CA ILE A 138 -16.44 2.17 -23.86
C ILE A 138 -15.27 2.15 -24.84
N ASP A 139 -14.68 3.32 -25.09
CA ASP A 139 -13.53 3.47 -25.97
C ASP A 139 -12.19 3.43 -25.22
N LEU A 140 -12.21 3.76 -23.92
CA LEU A 140 -11.01 3.80 -23.07
C LEU A 140 -11.41 3.69 -21.59
N VAL A 141 -10.63 2.95 -20.82
CA VAL A 141 -10.74 2.89 -19.36
C VAL A 141 -9.62 3.70 -18.70
N LEU A 142 -9.98 4.51 -17.72
CA LEU A 142 -9.05 5.25 -16.85
C LEU A 142 -9.05 4.63 -15.46
N PHE A 143 -7.90 4.24 -14.95
CA PHE A 143 -7.72 3.68 -13.61
C PHE A 143 -6.99 4.70 -12.74
N ASP A 144 -7.61 5.14 -11.65
CA ASP A 144 -7.03 6.09 -10.71
C ASP A 144 -7.40 5.72 -9.29
N ILE A 145 -6.58 4.95 -8.58
CA ILE A 145 -6.83 4.57 -7.18
C ILE A 145 -5.51 4.60 -6.41
N GLN A 146 -5.55 5.12 -5.20
CA GLN A 146 -4.41 5.14 -4.28
C GLN A 146 -4.24 3.78 -3.59
N ASP A 147 -3.10 3.14 -3.84
CA ASP A 147 -2.68 1.89 -3.17
C ASP A 147 -1.80 2.17 -1.93
N VAL A 148 -1.46 1.15 -1.15
CA VAL A 148 -0.59 1.26 0.03
C VAL A 148 0.67 0.37 -0.01
N GLY A 149 0.92 -0.33 -1.12
CA GLY A 149 2.16 -1.09 -1.33
C GLY A 149 2.20 -2.47 -0.71
N VAL A 150 1.05 -3.03 -0.36
CA VAL A 150 0.95 -4.34 0.32
C VAL A 150 0.08 -5.28 -0.49
N ARG A 151 0.57 -6.49 -0.75
CA ARG A 151 -0.05 -7.43 -1.70
C ARG A 151 -1.51 -7.77 -1.38
N PHE A 152 -1.85 -7.92 -0.10
CA PHE A 152 -3.23 -8.21 0.32
C PHE A 152 -4.15 -6.97 0.36
N TYR A 153 -3.64 -5.80 0.02
CA TYR A 153 -4.46 -4.62 -0.28
C TYR A 153 -4.94 -4.71 -1.72
N THR A 154 -6.25 -4.87 -1.92
CA THR A 154 -6.76 -5.57 -3.11
C THR A 154 -6.85 -4.73 -4.39
N TYR A 155 -6.44 -3.45 -4.36
CA TYR A 155 -6.54 -2.59 -5.54
C TYR A 155 -5.60 -2.99 -6.69
N ILE A 156 -4.43 -3.60 -6.41
CA ILE A 156 -3.61 -4.20 -7.47
C ILE A 156 -4.26 -5.45 -8.10
N ALA A 157 -5.07 -6.19 -7.35
CA ALA A 157 -5.85 -7.31 -7.88
C ALA A 157 -7.03 -6.80 -8.72
N THR A 158 -7.73 -5.75 -8.29
CA THR A 158 -8.73 -5.05 -9.10
C THR A 158 -8.11 -4.55 -10.41
N LEU A 159 -6.96 -3.88 -10.36
CA LEU A 159 -6.26 -3.41 -11.55
C LEU A 159 -5.98 -4.57 -12.51
N GLN A 160 -5.46 -5.69 -12.02
CA GLN A 160 -5.15 -6.85 -12.86
C GLN A 160 -6.40 -7.42 -13.54
N LEU A 161 -7.52 -7.52 -12.83
CA LEU A 161 -8.80 -7.97 -13.41
C LEU A 161 -9.35 -6.98 -14.45
N VAL A 162 -9.23 -5.68 -14.19
CA VAL A 162 -9.58 -4.63 -15.17
C VAL A 162 -8.69 -4.74 -16.41
N MET A 163 -7.38 -4.94 -16.24
CA MET A 163 -6.44 -5.12 -17.34
C MET A 163 -6.79 -6.35 -18.18
N GLN A 164 -7.09 -7.48 -17.55
CA GLN A 164 -7.56 -8.67 -18.26
C GLN A 164 -8.83 -8.36 -19.08
N ALA A 165 -9.82 -7.71 -18.47
CA ALA A 165 -11.09 -7.41 -19.15
C ALA A 165 -10.90 -6.43 -20.32
N CYS A 166 -10.04 -5.42 -20.14
CA CYS A 166 -9.68 -4.47 -21.19
C CYS A 166 -8.93 -5.16 -22.34
N GLY A 167 -7.98 -6.05 -22.03
CA GLY A 167 -7.27 -6.83 -23.02
C GLY A 167 -8.18 -7.76 -23.81
N ASP A 168 -9.08 -8.48 -23.13
CA ASP A 168 -10.06 -9.36 -23.75
C ASP A 168 -11.00 -8.59 -24.72
N ALA A 169 -11.37 -7.36 -24.35
CA ALA A 169 -12.25 -6.48 -25.13
C ALA A 169 -11.52 -5.59 -26.17
N GLY A 170 -10.19 -5.57 -26.18
CA GLY A 170 -9.40 -4.67 -27.03
C GLY A 170 -9.53 -3.19 -26.66
N ILE A 171 -9.88 -2.88 -25.41
CA ILE A 171 -10.06 -1.51 -24.91
C ILE A 171 -8.73 -1.01 -24.31
N PRO A 172 -8.21 0.16 -24.73
CA PRO A 172 -7.04 0.78 -24.10
C PRO A 172 -7.27 1.13 -22.62
N LEU A 173 -6.22 1.00 -21.83
CA LEU A 173 -6.23 1.32 -20.39
C LEU A 173 -5.19 2.39 -20.07
N PHE A 174 -5.62 3.46 -19.41
CA PHE A 174 -4.75 4.47 -18.83
C PHE A 174 -4.69 4.28 -17.31
N VAL A 175 -3.50 4.11 -16.74
CA VAL A 175 -3.28 4.10 -15.28
C VAL A 175 -2.69 5.44 -14.87
N LEU A 176 -3.40 6.16 -14.01
CA LEU A 176 -2.93 7.39 -13.39
C LEU A 176 -2.13 7.02 -12.15
N ASP A 177 -0.81 7.17 -12.24
CA ASP A 177 0.06 6.65 -11.20
C ASP A 177 -0.06 7.47 -9.91
N ARG A 178 0.13 6.80 -8.78
CA ARG A 178 0.09 7.37 -7.44
C ARG A 178 1.29 6.87 -6.61
N PRO A 179 1.83 7.67 -5.68
CA PRO A 179 2.95 7.25 -4.85
C PRO A 179 2.60 6.01 -4.03
N ASN A 180 3.56 5.13 -3.83
CA ASN A 180 3.43 4.02 -2.89
C ASN A 180 4.02 4.45 -1.53
N PRO A 181 3.23 4.52 -0.44
CA PRO A 181 3.73 4.88 0.89
C PRO A 181 4.73 3.86 1.46
N ASN A 182 4.62 2.59 1.05
CA ASN A 182 5.57 1.52 1.36
C ASN A 182 6.53 1.23 0.18
N GLY A 183 6.73 2.21 -0.71
CA GLY A 183 7.56 2.06 -1.91
C GLY A 183 9.03 1.82 -1.63
N HIS A 184 9.54 2.34 -0.51
CA HIS A 184 10.97 2.43 -0.15
C HIS A 184 11.66 1.08 0.13
N TYR A 185 10.93 -0.05 0.19
CA TYR A 185 11.52 -1.36 0.45
C TYR A 185 10.77 -2.52 -0.24
N VAL A 186 11.38 -3.70 -0.24
CA VAL A 186 10.78 -4.97 -0.69
C VAL A 186 11.03 -6.00 0.37
N ASP A 187 9.98 -6.64 0.87
CA ASP A 187 10.11 -7.63 1.94
C ASP A 187 8.87 -8.54 2.09
N GLY A 188 9.04 -9.55 2.94
CA GLY A 188 7.99 -10.43 3.41
C GLY A 188 7.79 -11.68 2.55
N PRO A 189 6.90 -12.59 3.00
CA PRO A 189 6.68 -13.87 2.35
C PRO A 189 6.12 -13.68 0.93
N THR A 190 6.72 -14.35 -0.04
CA THR A 190 6.29 -14.32 -1.45
C THR A 190 5.08 -15.20 -1.70
N MET A 191 4.20 -14.74 -2.59
CA MET A 191 3.02 -15.49 -3.03
C MET A 191 3.42 -16.67 -3.91
N GLU A 192 2.99 -17.86 -3.53
CA GLU A 192 3.14 -19.08 -4.32
C GLU A 192 1.88 -19.32 -5.16
N LYS A 193 2.05 -19.85 -6.38
CA LYS A 193 0.96 -20.06 -7.34
C LYS A 193 -0.22 -20.85 -6.76
N ALA A 194 0.06 -21.84 -5.91
CA ALA A 194 -0.95 -22.68 -5.26
C ALA A 194 -1.86 -21.93 -4.27
N HIS A 195 -1.46 -20.73 -3.84
CA HIS A 195 -2.15 -19.93 -2.83
C HIS A 195 -2.67 -18.59 -3.36
N GLN A 196 -2.58 -18.37 -4.67
CA GLN A 196 -3.11 -17.19 -5.33
C GLN A 196 -4.60 -17.03 -5.06
N SER A 197 -5.00 -15.78 -4.82
CA SER A 197 -6.39 -15.41 -4.59
C SER A 197 -6.56 -13.92 -4.89
N PHE A 198 -7.72 -13.36 -4.58
CA PHE A 198 -7.92 -11.91 -4.69
C PHE A 198 -7.02 -11.11 -3.73
N LEU A 199 -6.49 -11.72 -2.66
CA LEU A 199 -5.48 -11.13 -1.77
C LEU A 199 -4.04 -11.20 -2.34
N GLY A 200 -3.88 -11.69 -3.57
CA GLY A 200 -2.60 -11.73 -4.26
C GLY A 200 -2.69 -12.62 -5.50
N MET A 201 -2.78 -11.99 -6.66
CA MET A 201 -2.94 -12.67 -7.96
C MET A 201 -1.60 -12.94 -8.66
N THR A 202 -0.52 -12.33 -8.19
CA THR A 202 0.81 -12.38 -8.82
C THR A 202 1.82 -12.94 -7.80
N PRO A 203 2.80 -13.75 -8.23
CA PRO A 203 3.84 -14.31 -7.34
C PRO A 203 4.87 -13.26 -6.92
N ILE A 204 4.42 -12.24 -6.18
CA ILE A 204 5.24 -11.13 -5.66
C ILE A 204 5.40 -11.21 -4.13
N PRO A 205 6.45 -10.57 -3.58
CA PRO A 205 6.60 -10.37 -2.14
C PRO A 205 5.41 -9.66 -1.51
N LEU A 206 5.29 -9.75 -0.18
CA LEU A 206 4.22 -9.09 0.56
C LEU A 206 4.28 -7.56 0.40
N VAL A 207 5.46 -6.97 0.55
CA VAL A 207 5.75 -5.58 0.19
C VAL A 207 6.58 -5.60 -1.07
N TYR A 208 6.00 -5.10 -2.15
CA TYR A 208 6.56 -5.22 -3.49
C TYR A 208 7.31 -3.95 -3.93
N GLY A 209 7.17 -2.84 -3.21
CA GLY A 209 7.99 -1.64 -3.38
C GLY A 209 7.91 -1.00 -4.77
N MET A 210 6.74 -1.04 -5.41
CA MET A 210 6.47 -0.44 -6.72
C MET A 210 5.24 0.45 -6.65
N THR A 211 5.16 1.48 -7.48
CA THR A 211 3.88 2.20 -7.67
C THR A 211 2.88 1.32 -8.42
N ILE A 212 1.59 1.70 -8.38
CA ILE A 212 0.56 0.96 -9.12
C ILE A 212 0.78 1.04 -10.64
N GLY A 213 1.36 2.13 -11.14
CA GLY A 213 1.77 2.29 -12.53
C GLY A 213 2.95 1.38 -12.91
N GLU A 214 3.99 1.29 -12.08
CA GLU A 214 5.10 0.35 -12.26
C GLU A 214 4.59 -1.11 -12.22
N TYR A 215 3.73 -1.45 -11.26
CA TYR A 215 3.09 -2.78 -11.16
C TYR A 215 2.29 -3.12 -12.41
N SER A 216 1.46 -2.19 -12.90
CA SER A 216 0.67 -2.39 -14.12
C SER A 216 1.55 -2.70 -15.33
N SER A 217 2.68 -2.00 -15.47
CA SER A 217 3.62 -2.22 -16.57
C SER A 217 4.29 -3.60 -16.46
N MET A 218 4.65 -4.00 -15.24
CA MET A 218 5.29 -5.29 -14.97
C MET A 218 4.37 -6.47 -15.27
N VAL A 219 3.10 -6.42 -14.85
CA VAL A 219 2.17 -7.53 -15.11
C VAL A 219 1.73 -7.59 -16.57
N ASN A 220 1.75 -6.47 -17.30
CA ASN A 220 1.38 -6.39 -18.72
C ASN A 220 2.45 -6.91 -19.69
N THR A 221 3.20 -7.95 -19.31
CA THR A 221 4.37 -8.42 -20.06
C THR A 221 4.29 -9.92 -20.36
N GLU A 222 5.20 -10.39 -21.22
CA GLU A 222 5.33 -11.80 -21.60
C GLU A 222 5.70 -12.72 -20.43
N GLU A 223 5.99 -12.18 -19.23
CA GLU A 223 6.15 -12.96 -17.99
C GLU A 223 4.87 -13.75 -17.63
N GLY A 224 3.74 -13.46 -18.29
CA GLY A 224 2.49 -14.22 -18.16
C GLY A 224 1.72 -13.94 -16.88
N TRP A 225 2.10 -12.90 -16.13
CA TRP A 225 1.53 -12.56 -14.84
C TRP A 225 0.15 -11.92 -14.94
N LEU A 226 -0.21 -11.31 -16.08
CA LEU A 226 -1.56 -10.81 -16.28
C LEU A 226 -2.59 -11.95 -16.23
N GLY A 227 -2.23 -13.16 -16.67
CA GLY A 227 -3.12 -14.32 -16.65
C GLY A 227 -4.15 -14.37 -17.77
N THR A 228 -3.92 -13.65 -18.87
CA THR A 228 -4.66 -13.76 -20.15
C THR A 228 -3.68 -13.59 -21.31
N ASP A 229 -4.04 -14.09 -22.49
CA ASP A 229 -3.23 -13.98 -23.71
C ASP A 229 -3.32 -12.58 -24.35
N LYS A 230 -4.41 -11.85 -24.09
CA LYS A 230 -4.66 -10.53 -24.69
C LYS A 230 -4.38 -9.43 -23.69
N HIS A 231 -3.43 -8.58 -24.02
CA HIS A 231 -3.02 -7.47 -23.17
C HIS A 231 -3.68 -6.18 -23.66
N PRO A 232 -4.17 -5.30 -22.76
CA PRO A 232 -4.65 -3.99 -23.17
C PRO A 232 -3.49 -3.13 -23.69
N ALA A 233 -3.80 -2.20 -24.59
CA ALA A 233 -2.91 -1.10 -24.90
C ALA A 233 -2.80 -0.20 -23.65
N LEU A 234 -1.71 -0.40 -22.89
CA LEU A 234 -1.49 0.24 -21.59
C LEU A 234 -0.70 1.54 -21.74
N SER A 235 -1.23 2.62 -21.16
CA SER A 235 -0.51 3.86 -20.92
C SER A 235 -0.47 4.17 -19.43
N VAL A 236 0.69 4.54 -18.90
CA VAL A 236 0.82 4.95 -17.49
C VAL A 236 1.23 6.41 -17.43
N VAL A 237 0.38 7.23 -16.83
CA VAL A 237 0.66 8.64 -16.56
C VAL A 237 1.48 8.73 -15.28
N GLY A 238 2.80 8.84 -15.43
CA GLY A 238 3.73 8.82 -14.31
C GLY A 238 3.73 10.09 -13.46
N LEU A 239 4.25 9.95 -12.24
CA LEU A 239 4.47 11.02 -11.26
C LEU A 239 5.52 12.02 -11.76
N LYS A 240 5.46 13.27 -11.27
CA LYS A 240 6.60 14.22 -11.34
C LYS A 240 7.12 14.51 -9.95
N ASN A 241 8.43 14.75 -9.85
CA ASN A 241 9.13 15.08 -8.61
C ASN A 241 9.01 14.00 -7.52
N TYR A 242 8.82 12.75 -7.93
CA TYR A 242 8.80 11.59 -7.06
C TYR A 242 10.08 10.80 -7.21
N ASN A 243 10.63 10.34 -6.09
CA ASN A 243 11.54 9.21 -6.04
C ASN A 243 11.07 8.30 -4.90
N ARG A 244 11.52 7.05 -4.92
CA ARG A 244 11.04 6.00 -4.01
C ARG A 244 11.45 6.19 -2.54
N ASP A 245 12.43 7.04 -2.28
CA ASP A 245 12.93 7.35 -0.92
C ASP A 245 12.13 8.48 -0.26
N VAL A 246 11.24 9.15 -1.01
CA VAL A 246 10.37 10.20 -0.48
C VAL A 246 9.21 9.59 0.29
N SER A 247 9.14 9.90 1.58
CA SER A 247 7.95 9.60 2.38
C SER A 247 6.73 10.32 1.82
N TYR A 248 5.61 9.61 1.72
CA TYR A 248 4.35 10.13 1.21
C TYR A 248 3.25 9.89 2.24
N SER A 249 2.80 10.98 2.87
CA SER A 249 1.63 11.00 3.74
C SER A 249 0.37 11.06 2.88
N LEU A 250 -0.60 10.19 3.17
CA LEU A 250 -1.81 10.08 2.36
C LEU A 250 -2.82 11.17 2.72
N PRO A 251 -3.20 12.06 1.79
CA PRO A 251 -4.12 13.16 2.09
C PRO A 251 -5.56 12.69 2.31
N ILE A 252 -5.89 11.47 1.87
CA ILE A 252 -7.19 10.83 2.00
C ILE A 252 -6.95 9.42 2.51
N ARG A 253 -7.70 8.99 3.54
CA ARG A 253 -7.64 7.63 4.06
C ARG A 253 -7.90 6.63 2.91
N PRO A 254 -7.00 5.68 2.65
CA PRO A 254 -7.18 4.74 1.53
C PRO A 254 -8.26 3.70 1.84
N SER A 255 -8.49 3.38 3.12
CA SER A 255 -9.62 2.58 3.59
C SER A 255 -10.08 3.03 4.98
N PRO A 256 -11.29 2.64 5.43
CA PRO A 256 -11.73 2.90 6.80
C PRO A 256 -10.78 2.40 7.88
N ASN A 257 -10.00 1.34 7.61
CA ASN A 257 -9.13 0.70 8.59
C ASN A 257 -7.66 1.12 8.51
N LEU A 258 -7.31 2.01 7.58
CA LEU A 258 -5.97 2.61 7.51
C LEU A 258 -6.10 4.13 7.75
N PRO A 259 -6.41 4.54 8.99
CA PRO A 259 -6.80 5.92 9.28
C PRO A 259 -5.66 6.94 9.23
N ASN A 260 -4.40 6.50 9.34
CA ASN A 260 -3.23 7.37 9.43
C ASN A 260 -1.94 6.67 8.94
N ASP A 261 -0.86 7.45 8.80
CA ASP A 261 0.44 6.99 8.29
C ASP A 261 1.04 5.86 9.15
N GLN A 262 0.85 5.88 10.47
CA GLN A 262 1.34 4.83 11.36
C GLN A 262 0.66 3.49 11.03
N SER A 263 -0.67 3.49 10.86
CA SER A 263 -1.41 2.30 10.44
C SER A 263 -0.91 1.77 9.09
N ILE A 264 -0.63 2.67 8.14
CA ILE A 264 -0.15 2.31 6.79
C ILE A 264 1.26 1.70 6.84
N ALA A 265 2.15 2.24 7.68
CA ALA A 265 3.50 1.74 7.84
C ALA A 265 3.55 0.38 8.57
N LEU A 266 2.64 0.14 9.53
CA LEU A 266 2.57 -1.12 10.28
C LEU A 266 1.70 -2.18 9.60
N TYR A 267 0.85 -1.81 8.65
CA TYR A 267 -0.05 -2.71 7.94
C TYR A 267 0.62 -3.95 7.30
N PRO A 268 1.80 -3.86 6.67
CA PRO A 268 2.52 -5.04 6.16
C PRO A 268 2.76 -6.12 7.22
N SER A 269 2.98 -5.71 8.47
CA SER A 269 3.28 -6.62 9.58
C SER A 269 2.00 -7.05 10.30
N LEU A 270 1.17 -6.08 10.71
CA LEU A 270 -0.03 -6.35 11.50
C LEU A 270 -1.20 -6.89 10.68
N GLY A 271 -1.22 -6.67 9.36
CA GLY A 271 -2.21 -7.26 8.45
C GLY A 271 -2.17 -8.79 8.43
N LEU A 272 -1.05 -9.42 8.81
CA LEU A 272 -0.97 -10.88 8.95
C LEU A 272 -1.87 -11.42 10.07
N PHE A 273 -2.21 -10.60 11.08
CA PHE A 273 -3.13 -10.99 12.15
C PHE A 273 -4.56 -11.23 11.65
N GLU A 274 -4.93 -10.74 10.46
CA GLU A 274 -6.22 -11.04 9.84
C GLU A 274 -6.44 -12.55 9.67
N GLY A 275 -5.36 -13.29 9.39
CA GLY A 275 -5.35 -14.75 9.34
C GLY A 275 -5.24 -15.47 10.69
N THR A 276 -5.39 -14.78 11.81
CA THR A 276 -5.23 -15.35 13.17
C THR A 276 -6.46 -15.05 14.03
N THR A 277 -6.50 -15.59 15.26
CA THR A 277 -7.50 -15.19 16.27
C THR A 277 -7.24 -13.80 16.85
N ILE A 278 -6.06 -13.21 16.63
CA ILE A 278 -5.67 -11.92 17.21
C ILE A 278 -6.41 -10.77 16.51
N ASN A 279 -6.93 -9.83 17.30
CA ASN A 279 -7.49 -8.57 16.83
C ASN A 279 -6.33 -7.59 16.52
N ALA A 280 -6.35 -6.95 15.35
CA ALA A 280 -5.32 -5.99 14.91
C ALA A 280 -5.72 -4.52 15.17
N GLY A 281 -6.35 -4.25 16.31
CA GLY A 281 -6.91 -2.95 16.68
C GLY A 281 -8.25 -2.60 16.02
N ARG A 282 -8.85 -3.49 15.22
CA ARG A 282 -10.19 -3.28 14.63
C ARG A 282 -11.26 -3.16 15.70
N GLY A 283 -12.22 -2.26 15.49
CA GLY A 283 -13.20 -1.88 16.50
C GLY A 283 -12.68 -0.83 17.49
N THR A 284 -11.58 -0.17 17.13
CA THR A 284 -11.05 1.02 17.81
C THR A 284 -10.67 2.03 16.73
N GLU A 285 -10.32 3.27 17.09
CA GLU A 285 -9.72 4.25 16.14
C GLU A 285 -8.20 4.05 15.94
N ALA A 286 -7.64 2.96 16.48
CA ALA A 286 -6.23 2.61 16.43
C ALA A 286 -5.99 1.33 15.60
N GLN A 287 -6.76 1.12 14.53
CA GLN A 287 -6.62 -0.04 13.65
C GLN A 287 -5.19 -0.12 13.06
N PHE A 288 -4.62 -1.33 13.07
CA PHE A 288 -3.24 -1.60 12.66
C PHE A 288 -2.19 -0.71 13.33
N THR A 289 -2.44 -0.28 14.55
CA THR A 289 -1.41 0.30 15.43
C THR A 289 -1.38 -0.38 16.79
N ARG A 290 -2.08 -1.51 16.93
CA ARG A 290 -2.07 -2.37 18.11
C ARG A 290 -2.52 -3.76 17.73
N TYR A 291 -2.26 -4.71 18.61
CA TYR A 291 -2.82 -6.05 18.50
C TYR A 291 -3.15 -6.61 19.87
N GLY A 292 -4.10 -7.55 19.93
CA GLY A 292 -4.44 -8.20 21.18
C GLY A 292 -5.54 -9.25 21.05
N ALA A 293 -5.68 -10.06 22.10
CA ALA A 293 -6.76 -11.02 22.24
C ALA A 293 -6.98 -11.36 23.73
N PRO A 294 -8.17 -11.85 24.13
CA PRO A 294 -8.42 -12.29 25.50
C PRO A 294 -7.45 -13.39 25.96
N GLU A 295 -7.04 -14.29 25.06
CA GLU A 295 -6.12 -15.40 25.37
C GLU A 295 -4.68 -14.99 25.74
N LEU A 296 -4.33 -13.70 25.64
CA LEU A 296 -3.00 -13.15 25.95
C LEU A 296 -2.89 -12.57 27.38
N SER A 297 -3.97 -12.57 28.15
CA SER A 297 -4.11 -11.92 29.47
C SER A 297 -3.06 -12.30 30.52
N ASN A 298 -2.59 -13.55 30.50
CA ASN A 298 -1.62 -14.04 31.48
C ASN A 298 -0.18 -13.58 31.22
N LYS A 299 0.09 -12.92 30.08
CA LYS A 299 1.44 -12.64 29.59
C LYS A 299 1.65 -11.23 29.08
N MET A 300 0.58 -10.45 28.86
CA MET A 300 0.65 -9.10 28.31
C MET A 300 -0.24 -8.16 29.13
N SER A 301 0.22 -6.92 29.38
CA SER A 301 -0.42 -6.00 30.32
C SER A 301 -1.21 -4.87 29.68
N PHE A 302 -0.84 -4.43 28.48
CA PHE A 302 -1.65 -3.45 27.73
C PHE A 302 -2.95 -4.11 27.30
N SER A 303 -4.06 -3.39 27.41
CA SER A 303 -5.38 -3.90 27.01
C SER A 303 -6.26 -2.84 26.37
N TYR A 304 -7.22 -3.33 25.58
CA TYR A 304 -8.26 -2.52 24.95
C TYR A 304 -9.50 -3.39 24.69
N THR A 305 -10.65 -2.76 24.52
CA THR A 305 -11.89 -3.45 24.15
C THR A 305 -12.32 -2.99 22.76
N PRO A 306 -12.33 -3.86 21.75
CA PRO A 306 -12.84 -3.51 20.43
C PRO A 306 -14.38 -3.49 20.45
N GLU A 307 -14.95 -2.47 19.83
CA GLU A 307 -16.40 -2.28 19.68
C GLU A 307 -16.75 -2.02 18.21
N PRO A 308 -17.99 -2.28 17.76
CA PRO A 308 -18.40 -1.95 16.41
C PRO A 308 -18.17 -0.46 16.10
N ASN A 309 -17.43 -0.16 15.04
CA ASN A 309 -17.20 1.21 14.56
C ASN A 309 -17.17 1.29 13.03
N PHE A 310 -17.02 2.51 12.50
CA PHE A 310 -16.81 2.74 11.07
C PHE A 310 -15.55 1.99 10.61
N GLY A 311 -15.69 1.11 9.62
CA GLY A 311 -14.62 0.24 9.16
C GLY A 311 -14.52 -1.13 9.85
N ALA A 312 -15.18 -1.35 10.98
CA ALA A 312 -15.25 -2.66 11.64
C ALA A 312 -16.56 -2.85 12.40
N LYS A 313 -17.64 -3.18 11.68
CA LYS A 313 -18.97 -3.48 12.23
C LYS A 313 -19.01 -4.78 13.06
N TYR A 314 -18.15 -5.74 12.73
CA TYR A 314 -18.03 -7.04 13.40
C TYR A 314 -16.55 -7.33 13.76
N PRO A 315 -15.94 -6.57 14.67
CA PRO A 315 -14.54 -6.76 15.02
C PRO A 315 -14.34 -8.08 15.78
N LYS A 316 -13.16 -8.70 15.65
CA LYS A 316 -12.78 -9.87 16.48
C LYS A 316 -12.82 -9.46 17.95
N HIS A 317 -13.36 -10.34 18.81
CA HIS A 317 -13.45 -10.13 20.26
C HIS A 317 -14.30 -8.90 20.65
N SER A 318 -15.32 -8.56 19.85
CA SER A 318 -16.22 -7.44 20.12
C SER A 318 -16.77 -7.47 21.55
N GLY A 319 -16.59 -6.40 22.32
CA GLY A 319 -17.02 -6.30 23.71
C GLY A 319 -16.16 -7.06 24.73
N GLU A 320 -15.10 -7.75 24.29
CA GLU A 320 -14.19 -8.51 25.16
C GLU A 320 -12.85 -7.77 25.35
N ILE A 321 -12.31 -7.78 26.58
CA ILE A 321 -11.01 -7.17 26.85
C ILE A 321 -9.90 -7.98 26.16
N CYS A 322 -9.20 -7.34 25.24
CA CYS A 322 -8.04 -7.89 24.54
C CYS A 322 -6.74 -7.42 25.20
N PHE A 323 -5.80 -8.34 25.42
CA PHE A 323 -4.47 -8.02 25.96
C PHE A 323 -3.42 -8.14 24.85
N GLY A 324 -2.42 -7.26 24.84
CA GLY A 324 -1.39 -7.25 23.78
C GLY A 324 -0.43 -6.08 23.87
N GLU A 325 -0.20 -5.37 22.75
CA GLU A 325 0.70 -4.20 22.67
C GLU A 325 0.08 -3.04 21.91
N ASP A 326 0.41 -1.82 22.32
CA ASP A 326 0.16 -0.58 21.59
C ASP A 326 1.41 -0.16 20.83
N LEU A 327 1.26 0.09 19.54
CA LEU A 327 2.31 0.41 18.58
C LEU A 327 2.05 1.77 17.90
N ALA A 328 1.14 2.59 18.45
CA ALA A 328 0.78 3.90 17.90
C ALA A 328 1.96 4.89 17.85
N GLU A 329 2.89 4.80 18.81
CA GLU A 329 3.97 5.77 18.99
C GLU A 329 5.38 5.22 18.68
N ILE A 330 5.46 4.02 18.08
CA ILE A 330 6.76 3.44 17.72
C ILE A 330 7.25 4.03 16.40
N ASN A 331 8.57 4.03 16.21
CA ASN A 331 9.13 4.21 14.87
C ASN A 331 8.90 2.92 14.06
N PRO A 332 8.07 2.95 13.00
CA PRO A 332 7.81 1.75 12.22
C PRO A 332 9.09 1.28 11.49
N PRO A 333 9.33 -0.04 11.42
CA PRO A 333 10.50 -0.57 10.75
C PRO A 333 10.35 -0.50 9.23
N ASN A 334 11.46 -0.29 8.51
CA ASN A 334 11.53 -0.39 7.05
C ASN A 334 11.60 -1.86 6.58
N SER A 335 10.77 -2.72 7.16
CA SER A 335 10.73 -4.17 6.93
C SER A 335 9.42 -4.75 7.45
N VAL A 336 9.01 -5.90 6.91
CA VAL A 336 7.93 -6.71 7.51
C VAL A 336 8.44 -7.31 8.82
N ASP A 337 7.93 -6.83 9.95
CA ASP A 337 8.36 -7.26 11.27
C ASP A 337 7.47 -8.38 11.81
N LEU A 338 8.05 -9.59 11.92
CA LEU A 338 7.38 -10.76 12.44
C LEU A 338 7.45 -10.88 13.96
N ASN A 339 8.20 -10.03 14.66
CA ASN A 339 8.37 -10.12 16.10
C ASN A 339 7.02 -10.06 16.82
N TRP A 340 6.09 -9.18 16.40
CA TRP A 340 4.76 -9.08 16.99
C TRP A 340 3.93 -10.35 16.79
N LEU A 341 3.95 -10.91 15.58
CA LEU A 341 3.23 -12.15 15.27
C LEU A 341 3.78 -13.34 16.06
N VAL A 342 5.12 -13.50 16.09
CA VAL A 342 5.80 -14.56 16.84
C VAL A 342 5.57 -14.38 18.35
N LYS A 343 5.62 -13.14 18.87
CA LYS A 343 5.37 -12.82 20.28
C LYS A 343 3.92 -13.13 20.68
N ALA A 344 2.94 -12.77 19.85
CA ALA A 344 1.54 -13.11 20.07
C ALA A 344 1.33 -14.64 20.08
N TYR A 345 1.91 -15.36 19.11
CA TYR A 345 1.85 -16.82 19.07
C TYR A 345 2.51 -17.46 20.30
N ALA A 346 3.70 -16.98 20.68
CA ALA A 346 4.45 -17.47 21.83
C ALA A 346 3.65 -17.35 23.14
N ASN A 347 2.96 -16.22 23.32
CA ASN A 347 2.20 -15.89 24.53
C ASN A 347 0.73 -16.34 24.52
N SER A 348 0.22 -16.82 23.39
CA SER A 348 -1.15 -17.34 23.30
C SER A 348 -1.32 -18.62 24.11
N SER A 349 -2.34 -18.63 24.97
CA SER A 349 -2.79 -19.84 25.68
C SER A 349 -3.55 -20.82 24.76
N LYS A 350 -3.94 -20.39 23.55
CA LYS A 350 -4.73 -21.17 22.58
C LYS A 350 -3.94 -21.46 21.29
N LYS A 351 -2.69 -21.93 21.40
CA LYS A 351 -1.80 -22.16 20.23
C LYS A 351 -2.41 -22.96 19.09
N ALA A 352 -3.17 -24.02 19.41
CA ALA A 352 -3.81 -24.88 18.40
C ALA A 352 -4.90 -24.17 17.57
N GLN A 353 -5.43 -23.05 18.06
CA GLN A 353 -6.48 -22.27 17.40
C GLN A 353 -5.95 -20.94 16.84
N PHE A 354 -4.70 -20.58 17.14
CA PHE A 354 -4.14 -19.26 16.85
C PHE A 354 -4.24 -18.89 15.37
N PHE A 355 -3.87 -19.84 14.49
CA PHE A 355 -3.93 -19.62 13.04
C PHE A 355 -5.26 -20.06 12.45
N LEU A 356 -5.95 -19.12 11.79
CA LEU A 356 -7.06 -19.42 10.89
C LEU A 356 -6.45 -19.86 9.55
N THR A 357 -5.88 -21.07 9.51
CA THR A 357 -4.93 -21.58 8.50
C THR A 357 -5.25 -21.16 7.05
N SER A 358 -6.50 -21.32 6.59
CA SER A 358 -6.90 -20.90 5.23
C SER A 358 -6.76 -19.39 5.00
N GLY A 359 -7.19 -18.58 5.97
CA GLY A 359 -7.05 -17.13 5.95
C GLY A 359 -5.59 -16.70 6.06
N PHE A 360 -4.83 -17.29 6.98
CA PHE A 360 -3.40 -16.98 7.16
C PHE A 360 -2.58 -17.27 5.90
N THR A 361 -2.79 -18.45 5.29
CA THR A 361 -2.11 -18.86 4.06
C THR A 361 -2.37 -17.87 2.92
N LYS A 362 -3.60 -17.35 2.78
CA LYS A 362 -3.92 -16.34 1.75
C LYS A 362 -3.23 -15.01 1.99
N HIS A 363 -3.11 -14.55 3.24
CA HIS A 363 -2.42 -13.30 3.58
C HIS A 363 -0.89 -13.46 3.43
N ALA A 364 -0.32 -14.54 3.98
CA ALA A 364 1.10 -14.86 3.88
C ALA A 364 1.53 -15.17 2.44
N GLY A 365 0.64 -15.76 1.63
CA GLY A 365 0.90 -16.19 0.26
C GLY A 365 1.58 -17.55 0.14
N ASN A 366 1.83 -18.21 1.28
CA ASN A 366 2.33 -19.58 1.34
C ASN A 366 1.93 -20.23 2.66
N ASP A 367 2.00 -21.56 2.72
CA ASP A 367 1.75 -22.31 3.95
C ASP A 367 2.99 -22.41 4.87
N ARG A 368 4.17 -22.02 4.35
CA ARG A 368 5.47 -22.16 5.02
C ARG A 368 5.58 -21.28 6.25
N LEU A 369 5.11 -20.02 6.19
CA LEU A 369 5.24 -19.08 7.31
C LEU A 369 4.61 -19.62 8.60
N GLN A 370 3.40 -20.18 8.51
CA GLN A 370 2.72 -20.76 9.67
C GLN A 370 3.53 -21.91 10.26
N LYS A 371 3.94 -22.86 9.40
CA LYS A 371 4.73 -24.04 9.80
C LYS A 371 6.03 -23.65 10.49
N GLN A 372 6.70 -22.61 10.01
CA GLN A 372 7.96 -22.13 10.60
C GLN A 372 7.75 -21.52 11.99
N ILE A 373 6.67 -20.75 12.19
CA ILE A 373 6.33 -20.17 13.50
C ILE A 373 5.96 -21.29 14.49
N GLU A 374 5.16 -22.26 14.05
CA GLU A 374 4.77 -23.42 14.87
C GLU A 374 5.98 -24.31 15.24
N ALA A 375 6.95 -24.44 14.34
CA ALA A 375 8.20 -25.15 14.58
C ALA A 375 9.20 -24.36 15.44
N GLY A 376 8.88 -23.12 15.84
CA GLY A 376 9.70 -22.31 16.74
C GLY A 376 10.95 -21.72 16.09
N LEU A 377 10.99 -21.56 14.77
CA LEU A 377 12.09 -20.87 14.11
C LEU A 377 12.17 -19.40 14.57
N SER A 378 13.39 -18.88 14.65
CA SER A 378 13.61 -17.46 14.90
C SER A 378 13.16 -16.61 13.73
N VAL A 379 12.82 -15.34 14.00
CA VAL A 379 12.47 -14.36 12.95
C VAL A 379 13.57 -14.25 11.89
N ALA A 380 14.85 -14.33 12.28
CA ALA A 380 15.97 -14.29 11.35
C ALA A 380 15.98 -15.50 10.38
N GLU A 381 15.69 -16.71 10.88
CA GLU A 381 15.60 -17.92 10.06
C GLU A 381 14.40 -17.89 9.12
N ILE A 382 13.25 -17.41 9.59
CA ILE A 382 12.04 -17.24 8.77
C ILE A 382 12.32 -16.26 7.63
N ARG A 383 12.89 -15.09 7.93
CA ARG A 383 13.22 -14.07 6.92
C ARG A 383 14.20 -14.58 5.87
N LYS A 384 15.21 -15.36 6.29
CA LYS A 384 16.16 -16.00 5.37
C LYS A 384 15.47 -16.91 4.35
N SER A 385 14.32 -17.49 4.69
CA SER A 385 13.60 -18.44 3.83
C SER A 385 12.90 -17.81 2.62
N TRP A 386 12.72 -16.49 2.57
CA TRP A 386 12.15 -15.80 1.40
C TRP A 386 13.17 -14.91 0.67
N GLN A 387 14.41 -14.82 1.15
CA GLN A 387 15.42 -13.91 0.57
C GLN A 387 15.68 -14.18 -0.92
N LYS A 388 15.73 -15.46 -1.31
CA LYS A 388 15.90 -15.86 -2.72
C LYS A 388 14.75 -15.34 -3.60
N ASP A 389 13.53 -15.37 -3.09
CA ASP A 389 12.35 -14.88 -3.80
C ASP A 389 12.40 -13.35 -3.93
N LEU A 390 12.86 -12.65 -2.88
CA LEU A 390 13.05 -11.20 -2.92
C LEU A 390 14.10 -10.79 -3.96
N ASP A 391 15.22 -11.51 -4.03
CA ASP A 391 16.30 -11.21 -4.97
C ASP A 391 15.85 -11.45 -6.42
N ALA A 392 15.13 -12.56 -6.67
CA ALA A 392 14.53 -12.85 -7.97
C ALA A 392 13.52 -11.76 -8.37
N PHE A 393 12.62 -11.37 -7.46
CA PHE A 393 11.64 -10.33 -7.73
C PHE A 393 12.29 -8.96 -7.97
N LYS A 394 13.33 -8.59 -7.21
CA LYS A 394 14.08 -7.35 -7.40
C LYS A 394 14.73 -7.28 -8.78
N ALA A 395 15.24 -8.39 -9.29
CA ALA A 395 15.79 -8.46 -10.64
C ALA A 395 14.72 -8.26 -11.72
N ILE A 396 13.52 -8.83 -11.53
CA ILE A 396 12.41 -8.67 -12.48
C ILE A 396 11.88 -7.23 -12.47
N ARG A 397 11.56 -6.70 -11.27
CA ARG A 397 10.93 -5.38 -11.15
C ARG A 397 11.80 -4.25 -11.68
N ALA A 398 13.13 -4.40 -11.61
CA ALA A 398 14.10 -3.40 -12.07
C ALA A 398 13.88 -2.97 -13.53
N LYS A 399 13.34 -3.86 -14.37
CA LYS A 399 12.99 -3.57 -15.78
C LYS A 399 11.83 -2.57 -15.93
N TYR A 400 11.03 -2.38 -14.87
CA TYR A 400 9.75 -1.67 -14.90
C TYR A 400 9.70 -0.46 -13.96
N LEU A 401 10.75 -0.25 -13.16
CA LEU A 401 10.85 0.91 -12.27
C LEU A 401 10.95 2.20 -13.08
N ARG A 402 10.30 3.26 -12.60
CA ARG A 402 10.22 4.58 -13.22
C ARG A 402 10.86 5.69 -12.38
N TYR A 403 11.08 5.45 -11.09
CA TYR A 403 11.48 6.47 -10.10
C TYR A 403 12.64 6.07 -9.20
#